data_AF-A0A5E4P5C6-F1
#
_entry.id   AF-A0A5E4P5C6-F1
#
_cell.length_a   1.000
_cell.length_b   1.000
_cell.length_c   1.000
_cell.angle_alpha   90.00
_cell.angle_beta   90.00
_cell.angle_gamma   90.00
#
_symmetry.space_group_name_H-M   'P 1'
#
loop_
_entity.id
_entity.type
_entity.pdbx_description
1 polymer ?
#
loop_
_entity_poly.entity_id
_entity_poly.type
_entity_poly.pdbx_seq_one_letter_code
_entity_poly.pdbx_strand_id
1 'polypeptide(L)'
;MARKTFFFSFSDANPKGLKKLAKMLRKEGYAYRLKEGGLEVRTEKPDAALYVAMMASFAFEKDVRYKPLKTAGGAREFVVELF
;
A
#
# COMPACT_ATOMS: atom_id res chain seq x y z
N MET A 1 -11.07 16.56 -7.20
CA MET A 1 -10.65 15.36 -7.96
C MET A 1 -11.36 14.15 -7.38
N ALA A 2 -11.64 13.09 -8.15
CA ALA A 2 -12.31 11.90 -7.62
C ALA A 2 -11.34 11.07 -6.75
N ARG A 3 -11.74 10.72 -5.53
CA ARG A 3 -10.98 9.82 -4.64
C ARG A 3 -10.90 8.44 -5.26
N LYS A 4 -9.68 7.91 -5.41
CA LYS A 4 -9.41 6.56 -5.91
C LYS A 4 -9.06 5.64 -4.75
N THR A 5 -9.49 4.39 -4.85
CA THR A 5 -9.13 3.33 -3.91
C THR A 5 -8.08 2.43 -4.53
N PHE A 6 -7.01 2.22 -3.78
CA PHE A 6 -5.88 1.38 -4.14
C PHE A 6 -5.77 0.23 -3.14
N PHE A 7 -5.52 -0.98 -3.62
CA PHE A 7 -5.30 -2.15 -2.79
C PHE A 7 -3.87 -2.62 -2.92
N PHE A 8 -3.21 -2.89 -1.80
CA PHE A 8 -1.84 -3.38 -1.73
C PHE A 8 -1.83 -4.70 -0.97
N SER A 9 -1.40 -5.75 -1.64
CA SER A 9 -1.06 -7.03 -1.02
C SER A 9 0.44 -7.13 -0.86
N PHE A 10 0.91 -7.81 0.20
CA PHE A 10 2.33 -7.90 0.54
C PHE A 10 2.71 -9.37 0.69
N SER A 11 3.78 -9.81 0.01
CA SER A 11 4.17 -11.23 -0.03
C SER A 11 4.62 -11.80 1.32
N ASP A 12 5.27 -10.98 2.15
CA ASP A 12 5.81 -11.37 3.46
C ASP A 12 5.50 -10.29 4.53
N ALA A 13 4.24 -9.86 4.56
CA ALA A 13 3.82 -8.86 5.53
C ALA A 13 3.79 -9.44 6.95
N ASN A 14 4.48 -8.77 7.87
CA ASN A 14 4.36 -9.01 9.30
C ASN A 14 3.59 -7.88 10.02
N PRO A 15 2.99 -8.15 11.20
CA PRO A 15 2.20 -7.15 11.92
C PRO A 15 2.99 -5.88 12.32
N LYS A 16 4.29 -6.01 12.62
CA LYS A 16 5.15 -4.88 13.03
C LYS A 16 5.33 -3.89 11.86
N GLY A 17 5.67 -4.40 10.68
CA GLY A 17 5.85 -3.61 9.47
C GLY A 17 4.53 -2.97 9.00
N LEU A 18 3.42 -3.72 9.03
CA LEU A 18 2.09 -3.17 8.71
C LEU A 18 1.70 -2.02 9.64
N LYS A 19 1.95 -2.15 10.95
CA LYS A 19 1.69 -1.07 11.92
C LYS A 19 2.59 0.16 11.69
N LYS A 20 3.87 -0.05 11.34
CA LYS A 20 4.81 1.03 10.99
C LYS A 20 4.35 1.75 9.71
N LEU A 21 3.98 1.01 8.67
CA LEU A 21 3.46 1.54 7.40
C LEU A 21 2.17 2.35 7.62
N ALA A 22 1.22 1.81 8.37
CA ALA A 22 -0.02 2.49 8.74
C ALA A 22 0.24 3.84 9.46
N LYS A 23 1.23 3.87 10.37
CA LYS A 23 1.65 5.11 11.06
C LYS A 23 2.27 6.12 10.10
N MET A 24 3.09 5.67 9.15
CA MET A 24 3.69 6.54 8.12
C MET A 24 2.61 7.14 7.20
N LEU A 25 1.70 6.31 6.69
CA LEU A 25 0.59 6.75 5.85
C LEU A 25 -0.30 7.78 6.52
N ARG A 26 -0.60 7.58 7.81
CA ARG A 26 -1.38 8.55 8.61
C ARG A 26 -0.70 9.92 8.66
N LYS A 27 0.62 9.96 8.86
CA LYS A 27 1.39 11.22 8.93
C LYS A 27 1.35 11.97 7.61
N GLU A 28 1.35 11.24 6.50
CA GLU A 28 1.28 11.77 5.14
C GLU A 28 -0.15 12.13 4.67
N GLY A 29 -1.13 12.02 5.58
CA GLY A 29 -2.54 12.38 5.33
C GLY A 29 -3.33 11.36 4.50
N TYR A 30 -2.82 10.13 4.33
CA TYR A 30 -3.55 9.08 3.61
C TYR A 30 -4.64 8.47 4.50
N ALA A 31 -5.84 8.30 3.95
CA ALA A 31 -6.87 7.46 4.53
C ALA A 31 -6.56 5.99 4.16
N TYR A 32 -6.50 5.10 5.15
CA TYR A 32 -6.20 3.70 4.93
C TYR A 32 -7.07 2.77 5.76
N ARG A 33 -7.12 1.50 5.37
CA ARG A 33 -7.75 0.40 6.11
C ARG A 33 -6.90 -0.86 5.94
N LEU A 34 -6.52 -1.50 7.05
CA LEU A 34 -5.88 -2.81 7.01
C LEU A 34 -6.94 -3.87 6.65
N LYS A 35 -6.58 -4.80 5.76
CA LYS A 35 -7.40 -5.95 5.38
C LYS A 35 -6.60 -7.23 5.61
N GLU A 36 -7.29 -8.35 5.65
CA GLU A 36 -6.65 -9.66 5.66
C GLU A 36 -5.75 -9.77 4.41
N GLY A 37 -4.44 -9.94 4.62
CA GLY A 37 -3.45 -10.00 3.54
C GLY A 37 -3.02 -8.66 2.92
N GLY A 38 -3.42 -7.49 3.43
CA GLY A 38 -3.02 -6.23 2.80
C GLY A 38 -3.51 -4.91 3.40
N LEU A 39 -3.45 -3.88 2.57
CA LEU A 39 -3.75 -2.49 2.89
C LEU A 39 -4.59 -1.86 1.77
N GLU A 40 -5.73 -1.29 2.14
CA GLU A 40 -6.52 -0.41 1.29
C GLU A 40 -6.14 1.05 1.56
N VAL A 41 -5.86 1.83 0.52
CA VAL A 41 -5.55 3.26 0.60
C VAL A 41 -6.53 4.04 -0.26
N ARG A 42 -7.12 5.09 0.30
CA ARG A 42 -8.03 6.01 -0.41
C ARG A 42 -7.37 7.37 -0.50
N THR A 43 -7.19 7.85 -1.73
CA THR A 43 -6.49 9.11 -1.98
C THR A 43 -6.80 9.68 -3.34
N GLU A 44 -6.57 10.99 -3.48
CA GLU A 44 -6.68 11.72 -4.75
C GLU A 44 -5.32 11.81 -5.45
N LYS A 45 -4.23 11.43 -4.76
CA LYS A 45 -2.86 11.47 -5.29
C LYS A 45 -2.68 10.44 -6.41
N PRO A 46 -2.22 10.83 -7.60
CA PRO A 46 -2.06 9.92 -8.74
C PRO A 46 -0.95 8.86 -8.51
N ASP A 47 0.10 9.21 -7.76
CA ASP A 47 1.29 8.39 -7.54
C ASP A 47 1.26 7.58 -6.23
N ALA A 48 0.06 7.39 -5.68
CA ALA A 48 -0.13 6.69 -4.41
C ALA A 48 0.51 5.30 -4.39
N ALA A 49 0.50 4.57 -5.51
CA ALA A 49 1.07 3.24 -5.60
C ALA A 49 2.58 3.20 -5.36
N LEU A 50 3.32 4.06 -6.08
CA LEU A 50 4.77 4.16 -5.93
C LEU A 50 5.15 4.63 -4.52
N TYR A 51 4.41 5.61 -4.00
CA TYR A 51 4.67 6.17 -2.68
C TYR A 51 4.41 5.17 -1.56
N VAL A 52 3.33 4.39 -1.64
CA VAL A 52 3.04 3.30 -0.69
C VAL A 52 4.10 2.20 -0.76
N ALA A 53 4.56 1.82 -1.97
CA ALA A 53 5.62 0.84 -2.13
C ALA A 53 6.95 1.34 -1.51
N MET A 54 7.33 2.59 -1.75
CA MET A 54 8.51 3.21 -1.14
C MET A 54 8.41 3.21 0.40
N MET A 55 7.26 3.61 0.95
CA MET A 55 7.05 3.57 2.41
C MET A 55 7.07 2.15 2.95
N ALA A 56 6.61 1.16 2.18
CA ALA A 56 6.67 -0.24 2.59
C ALA A 56 8.14 -0.70 2.74
N SER A 57 9.04 -0.30 1.85
CA SER A 57 10.48 -0.61 2.01
C SER A 57 11.01 -0.17 3.38
N PHE A 58 10.74 1.08 3.79
CA PHE A 58 11.15 1.59 5.10
C PHE A 58 10.40 0.95 6.27
N ALA A 59 9.13 0.61 6.10
CA ALA A 59 8.30 0.04 7.14
C ALA A 59 8.66 -1.42 7.45
N PHE A 60 8.98 -2.19 6.41
CA PHE A 60 9.37 -3.60 6.53
C PHE A 60 10.88 -3.80 6.61
N GLU A 61 11.69 -2.75 6.37
CA GLU A 61 13.16 -2.80 6.36
C GLU A 61 13.66 -3.83 5.33
N LYS A 62 13.02 -3.80 4.16
CA LYS A 62 13.24 -4.74 3.05
C LYS A 62 13.29 -4.00 1.73
N ASP A 63 13.90 -4.62 0.74
CA ASP A 63 13.74 -4.17 -0.64
C ASP A 63 12.34 -4.51 -1.13
N VAL A 64 11.87 -3.73 -2.12
CA VAL A 64 10.51 -3.88 -2.63
C VAL A 64 10.49 -3.91 -4.15
N ARG A 65 9.64 -4.79 -4.68
CA ARG A 65 9.17 -4.71 -6.07
C ARG A 65 7.66 -4.53 -6.03
N TYR A 66 7.14 -3.61 -6.83
CA TYR A 66 5.70 -3.42 -6.95
C TYR A 66 5.24 -3.77 -8.36
N LYS A 67 4.09 -4.44 -8.46
CA LYS A 67 3.47 -4.81 -9.75
C LYS A 67 1.98 -4.51 -9.68
N PRO A 68 1.38 -3.85 -10.70
CA PRO A 68 -0.06 -3.73 -10.77
C PRO A 68 -0.68 -5.11 -11.05
N LEU A 69 -1.72 -5.46 -10.29
CA LEU A 69 -2.59 -6.59 -10.60
C LEU A 69 -3.76 -6.12 -11.46
N LYS A 70 -4.34 -7.03 -12.25
CA LYS A 70 -5.49 -6.73 -13.11
C LYS A 70 -6.58 -6.03 -12.30
N THR A 71 -7.05 -4.89 -12.79
CA THR A 71 -8.17 -4.12 -12.23
C THR A 71 -9.44 -4.98 -12.20
N ALA A 72 -9.77 -5.57 -11.06
CA ALA A 72 -11.08 -6.16 -10.83
C ALA A 72 -12.05 -5.06 -10.35
N GLY A 73 -13.09 -4.75 -11.14
CA GLY A 73 -14.20 -3.91 -10.67
C GLY A 73 -13.89 -2.43 -10.39
N GLY A 74 -12.83 -1.85 -10.96
CA GLY A 74 -12.51 -0.42 -10.88
C GLY A 74 -11.60 0.00 -9.73
N ALA A 75 -11.26 -0.92 -8.82
CA ALA A 75 -10.21 -0.68 -7.84
C ALA A 75 -8.84 -1.09 -8.40
N ARG A 76 -7.81 -0.25 -8.18
CA ARG A 76 -6.46 -0.54 -8.65
C ARG A 76 -5.73 -1.39 -7.62
N GLU A 77 -5.45 -2.63 -7.95
CA GLU A 77 -4.76 -3.57 -7.08
C GLU A 77 -3.27 -3.65 -7.41
N PHE A 78 -2.44 -3.81 -6.39
CA PHE A 78 -0.99 -3.88 -6.47
C PHE A 78 -0.48 -4.97 -5.55
N VAL A 79 0.54 -5.69 -6.01
CA VAL A 79 1.36 -6.58 -5.18
C VAL A 79 2.66 -5.86 -4.89
N VAL A 80 3.06 -5.85 -3.63
CA VAL A 80 4.36 -5.39 -3.15
C VAL A 80 5.11 -6.61 -2.64
N GLU A 81 6.07 -7.09 -3.44
CA GLU A 81 6.98 -8.17 -3.09
C GLU A 81 8.05 -7.61 -2.15
N LEU A 82 8.17 -8.19 -0.95
CA LEU A 82 9.17 -7.84 0.07
C LEU A 82 10.27 -8.91 0.08
N PHE A 83 11.54 -8.51 -0.05
CA PHE A 83 12.69 -9.43 -0.03
C PHE A 83 13.90 -8.84 0.69
#